data_AF-A0A9P6MBU4-F1
#
_entry.id   AF-A0A9P6MBU4-F1
#
_cell.length_a   1.000
_cell.length_b   1.000
_cell.length_c   1.000
_cell.angle_alpha   90.00
_cell.angle_beta   90.00
_cell.angle_gamma   90.00
#
_symmetry.space_group_name_H-M   'P 1'
#
loop_
_entity.id
_entity.type
_entity.pdbx_description
1 polymer ?
#
loop_
_entity_poly.entity_id
_entity_poly.type
_entity_poly.pdbx_seq_one_letter_code
_entity_poly.pdbx_strand_id
1 'polypeptide(L)'
;MATPPSMGSQLIDCVQNIPDVETPLRRLKLERLKGRGGDVYISPRAKTTSRATDDFDLTAKVQEFLVSDEKVFLVLGDSGAGKSTFNRALEISLWDKYKINGRIPLFIHLPEIDKPEQDLIDKHLRKASFTGAQIRELKAYREFIVICDGYDE
;
A
#
# COMPACT_ATOMS: atom_id res chain seq x y z
N MET A 1 24.27 15.64 44.77
CA MET A 1 24.35 14.35 44.05
C MET A 1 22.96 14.03 43.54
N ALA A 2 22.74 14.05 42.23
CA ALA A 2 21.45 13.66 41.64
C ALA A 2 21.41 12.14 41.48
N THR A 3 20.42 11.50 42.07
CA THR A 3 20.14 10.06 41.90
C THR A 3 19.82 9.75 40.44
N PRO A 4 20.39 8.68 39.85
CA PRO A 4 20.03 8.28 38.49
C PRO A 4 18.57 7.83 38.44
N PRO A 5 17.84 8.14 37.36
CA PRO A 5 16.45 7.72 37.23
C PRO A 5 16.35 6.20 37.14
N SER A 6 15.35 5.65 37.84
CA SER A 6 15.01 4.22 37.87
C SER A 6 14.64 3.71 36.47
N MET A 7 15.28 2.63 36.02
CA MET A 7 14.98 1.92 34.76
C MET A 7 13.50 1.52 34.61
N GLY A 8 12.79 1.32 35.73
CA GLY A 8 11.36 0.98 35.71
C GLY A 8 10.47 2.10 35.17
N SER A 9 10.88 3.37 35.31
CA SER A 9 10.12 4.52 34.79
C SER A 9 10.22 4.65 33.28
N GLN A 10 11.37 4.28 32.70
CA GLN A 10 11.60 4.39 31.25
C GLN A 10 10.78 3.39 30.44
N LEU A 11 10.53 2.19 30.97
CA LEU A 11 9.72 1.18 30.29
C LEU A 11 8.22 1.52 30.27
N ILE A 12 7.73 2.28 31.26
CA ILE A 12 6.31 2.66 31.35
C ILE A 12 6.01 3.87 30.44
N ASP A 13 6.94 4.81 30.30
CA ASP A 13 6.79 5.94 29.37
C ASP A 13 6.75 5.52 27.88
N CYS A 14 7.42 4.42 27.52
CA CYS A 14 7.40 3.88 26.16
C CYS A 14 6.04 3.24 25.78
N VAL A 15 5.29 2.73 26.76
CA VAL A 15 3.97 2.09 26.52
C VAL A 15 2.87 3.15 26.36
N GLN A 16 3.03 4.34 26.94
CA GLN A 16 2.04 5.42 26.94
C GLN A 16 2.08 6.31 25.68
N ASN A 17 3.06 6.15 24.78
CA ASN A 17 3.32 7.06 23.66
C ASN A 17 3.37 6.39 22.29
N ILE A 18 2.61 5.31 22.07
CA ILE A 18 2.45 4.75 20.71
C ILE A 18 1.66 5.79 19.89
N PRO A 19 2.23 6.35 18.79
CA PRO A 19 1.52 7.32 17.97
C PRO A 19 0.25 6.69 17.40
N ASP A 20 -0.89 7.38 17.49
CA ASP A 20 -2.11 6.92 16.84
C ASP A 20 -1.93 6.96 15.31
N VAL A 21 -2.05 5.80 14.68
CA VAL A 21 -1.95 5.63 13.22
C VAL A 21 -3.26 5.24 12.56
N GLU A 22 -4.23 4.77 13.33
CA GLU A 22 -5.50 4.28 12.77
C GLU A 22 -6.41 5.44 12.36
N THR A 23 -6.43 6.54 13.11
CA THR A 23 -7.16 7.75 12.71
C THR A 23 -6.71 8.30 11.35
N PRO A 24 -5.41 8.55 11.09
CA PRO A 24 -4.97 9.00 9.78
C PRO A 24 -5.14 7.94 8.69
N LEU A 25 -5.05 6.64 9.00
CA LEU A 25 -5.35 5.57 8.02
C LEU A 25 -6.82 5.55 7.62
N ARG A 26 -7.76 5.77 8.55
CA ARG A 26 -9.19 5.91 8.22
C ARG A 26 -9.46 7.11 7.33
N ARG A 27 -8.80 8.24 7.61
CA ARG A 27 -8.87 9.43 6.74
C ARG A 27 -8.36 9.12 5.34
N LEU A 28 -7.19 8.48 5.22
CA LEU A 28 -6.62 8.07 3.94
C LEU A 28 -7.56 7.11 3.20
N LYS A 29 -8.13 6.11 3.88
CA LYS A 29 -9.14 5.21 3.31
C LYS A 29 -10.32 6.00 2.73
N LEU A 30 -10.88 6.94 3.48
CA LEU A 30 -11.98 7.78 3.01
C LEU A 30 -11.56 8.59 1.77
N GLU A 31 -10.37 9.19 1.77
CA GLU A 31 -9.83 9.92 0.62
C GLU A 31 -9.68 9.04 -0.63
N ARG A 32 -9.19 7.80 -0.48
CA ARG A 32 -9.01 6.85 -1.59
C ARG A 32 -10.31 6.29 -2.15
N LEU A 33 -11.35 6.21 -1.31
CA LEU A 33 -12.69 5.76 -1.72
C LEU A 33 -13.56 6.89 -2.29
N LYS A 34 -13.13 8.17 -2.19
CA LYS A 34 -13.77 9.28 -2.89
C LYS A 34 -13.63 9.09 -4.41
N GLY A 35 -14.72 9.26 -5.15
CA GLY A 35 -14.76 9.04 -6.60
C GLY A 35 -15.14 7.61 -7.03
N ARG A 36 -15.53 6.74 -6.08
CA ARG A 36 -16.17 5.46 -6.40
C ARG A 36 -17.61 5.70 -6.90
N GLY A 37 -17.76 6.09 -8.16
CA GLY A 37 -19.08 6.23 -8.78
C GLY A 37 -19.00 6.63 -10.24
N GLY A 38 -19.59 5.81 -11.12
CA GLY A 38 -19.87 6.17 -12.51
C GLY A 38 -19.54 5.07 -13.52
N ASP A 39 -18.39 4.41 -13.37
CA ASP A 39 -17.84 3.60 -14.45
C ASP A 39 -17.98 2.10 -14.20
N VAL A 40 -18.44 1.37 -15.22
CA VAL A 40 -18.45 -0.09 -15.23
C VAL A 40 -17.01 -0.56 -15.42
N TYR A 41 -16.41 -1.08 -14.36
CA TYR A 41 -15.08 -1.70 -14.41
C TYR A 41 -15.18 -3.18 -14.80
N ILE A 42 -14.37 -3.60 -15.77
CA ILE A 42 -14.23 -5.00 -16.18
C ILE A 42 -12.78 -5.42 -15.91
N SER A 43 -12.61 -6.49 -15.13
CA SER A 43 -11.29 -7.07 -14.81
C SER A 43 -10.60 -7.57 -16.09
N PRO A 44 -9.35 -7.19 -16.36
CA PRO A 44 -8.58 -7.73 -17.48
C PRO A 44 -8.36 -9.23 -17.35
N ARG A 45 -8.30 -9.91 -18.49
CA ARG A 45 -7.74 -11.27 -18.58
C ARG A 45 -6.25 -11.18 -18.87
N ALA A 46 -5.48 -12.10 -18.29
CA ALA A 46 -4.03 -12.12 -18.39
C ALA A 46 -3.52 -13.52 -18.71
N LYS A 47 -2.26 -13.58 -19.13
CA LYS A 47 -1.55 -14.81 -19.47
C LYS A 47 -0.27 -14.88 -18.65
N THR A 48 0.18 -16.08 -18.30
CA THR A 48 1.41 -16.25 -17.49
C THR A 48 2.64 -15.75 -18.24
N THR A 49 2.65 -15.93 -19.57
CA THR A 49 3.68 -15.41 -20.47
C THR A 49 3.02 -14.96 -21.77
N SER A 50 3.72 -14.16 -22.57
CA SER A 50 3.24 -13.72 -23.88
C SER A 50 2.96 -14.85 -24.88
N ARG A 51 3.51 -16.05 -24.63
CA ARG A 51 3.36 -17.24 -25.49
C ARG A 51 2.28 -18.21 -25.01
N ALA A 52 1.71 -18.00 -23.82
CA ALA A 52 0.69 -18.91 -23.31
C ALA A 52 -0.58 -18.85 -24.17
N THR A 53 -1.23 -20.00 -24.34
CA THR A 53 -2.51 -20.11 -25.05
C THR A 53 -3.66 -19.74 -24.12
N ASP A 54 -3.60 -20.21 -22.88
CA ASP A 54 -4.64 -20.03 -21.88
C ASP A 54 -4.53 -18.66 -21.22
N ASP A 55 -5.68 -18.11 -20.86
CA ASP A 55 -5.81 -16.89 -20.09
C ASP A 55 -6.52 -17.14 -18.75
N PHE A 56 -6.38 -16.19 -17.84
CA PHE A 56 -7.01 -16.23 -16.52
C PHE A 56 -7.52 -14.84 -16.13
N ASP A 57 -8.43 -14.81 -15.16
CA ASP A 57 -8.84 -13.55 -14.54
C ASP A 57 -7.70 -13.00 -13.68
N LEU A 58 -7.23 -11.78 -14.02
CA LEU A 58 -6.09 -11.17 -13.35
C LEU A 58 -6.39 -10.87 -11.87
N THR A 59 -7.63 -10.48 -11.55
CA THR A 59 -8.03 -10.19 -10.17
C THR A 59 -7.93 -11.44 -9.30
N ALA A 60 -8.43 -12.58 -9.77
CA ALA A 60 -8.34 -13.86 -9.06
C ALA A 60 -6.88 -14.24 -8.80
N LYS A 61 -6.02 -14.13 -9.83
CA LYS A 61 -4.60 -14.45 -9.70
C LYS A 61 -3.87 -13.55 -8.70
N VAL A 62 -4.20 -12.25 -8.68
CA VAL A 62 -3.64 -11.32 -7.69
C VAL A 62 -4.16 -11.64 -6.28
N GLN A 63 -5.41 -12.08 -6.10
CA GLN A 63 -5.87 -12.51 -4.77
C GLN A 63 -5.10 -13.76 -4.27
N GLU A 64 -4.80 -14.71 -5.16
CA GLU A 64 -3.94 -15.86 -4.82
C GLU A 64 -2.54 -15.41 -4.42
N PHE A 65 -1.94 -14.49 -5.16
CA PHE A 65 -0.64 -13.89 -4.82
C PHE A 65 -0.66 -13.20 -3.46
N LEU A 66 -1.70 -12.41 -3.15
CA LEU A 66 -1.78 -11.67 -1.89
C LEU A 66 -1.85 -12.56 -0.65
N VAL A 67 -2.25 -13.83 -0.78
CA VAL A 67 -2.27 -14.79 0.33
C VAL A 67 -1.06 -15.73 0.33
N SER A 68 -0.19 -15.66 -0.67
CA SER A 68 1.03 -16.47 -0.76
C SER A 68 2.21 -15.80 -0.06
N ASP A 69 3.36 -16.49 -0.03
CA ASP A 69 4.62 -15.95 0.47
C ASP A 69 5.41 -15.15 -0.57
N GLU A 70 4.92 -15.09 -1.82
CA GLU A 70 5.55 -14.33 -2.89
C GLU A 70 5.54 -12.83 -2.58
N LYS A 71 6.61 -12.13 -3.01
CA LYS A 71 6.83 -10.72 -2.65
C LYS A 71 6.54 -9.73 -3.77
N VAL A 72 6.60 -10.19 -5.03
CA VAL A 72 6.48 -9.33 -6.21
C VAL A 72 5.58 -9.99 -7.24
N PHE A 73 4.61 -9.23 -7.75
CA PHE A 73 3.76 -9.60 -8.86
C PHE A 73 3.94 -8.60 -9.99
N LEU A 74 4.43 -9.05 -11.15
CA LEU A 74 4.68 -8.18 -12.30
C LEU A 74 3.56 -8.33 -13.33
N VAL A 75 2.88 -7.22 -13.64
CA VAL A 75 1.87 -7.15 -14.71
C VAL A 75 2.50 -6.46 -15.92
N LEU A 76 2.59 -7.18 -17.04
CA LEU A 76 3.03 -6.64 -18.33
C LEU A 76 1.87 -6.62 -19.31
N GLY A 77 1.90 -5.66 -20.22
CA GLY A 77 0.90 -5.52 -21.28
C GLY A 77 1.15 -4.24 -22.06
N ASP A 78 0.55 -4.13 -23.25
CA ASP A 78 0.74 -2.96 -24.11
C ASP A 78 0.15 -1.68 -23.49
N SER A 79 0.49 -0.54 -24.09
CA SER A 79 -0.18 0.73 -23.78
C SER A 79 -1.68 0.60 -24.04
N GLY A 80 -2.51 1.11 -23.11
CA GLY A 80 -3.96 0.98 -23.18
C GLY A 80 -4.53 -0.39 -22.79
N ALA A 81 -3.70 -1.37 -22.38
CA ALA A 81 -4.18 -2.69 -21.93
C ALA A 81 -4.94 -2.67 -20.59
N GLY A 82 -5.11 -1.50 -19.96
CA GLY A 82 -5.87 -1.33 -18.72
C GLY A 82 -5.10 -1.60 -17.42
N LYS A 83 -3.75 -1.62 -17.47
CA LYS A 83 -2.89 -1.87 -16.29
C LYS A 83 -3.13 -0.86 -15.17
N SER A 84 -3.06 0.43 -15.46
CA SER A 84 -3.30 1.50 -14.48
C SER A 84 -4.72 1.46 -13.92
N THR A 85 -5.72 1.21 -14.77
CA THR A 85 -7.12 1.04 -14.36
C THR A 85 -7.28 -0.16 -13.41
N PHE A 86 -6.61 -1.28 -13.70
CA PHE A 86 -6.58 -2.44 -12.81
C PHE A 86 -5.91 -2.11 -11.47
N ASN A 87 -4.75 -1.48 -11.47
CA ASN A 87 -4.04 -1.07 -10.25
C ASN A 87 -4.90 -0.16 -9.36
N ARG A 88 -5.63 0.78 -9.97
CA ARG A 88 -6.57 1.66 -9.24
C ARG A 88 -7.76 0.90 -8.67
N ALA A 89 -8.36 0.00 -9.43
CA ALA A 89 -9.46 -0.85 -8.97
C ALA A 89 -9.01 -1.77 -7.82
N LEU A 90 -7.79 -2.32 -7.92
CA LEU A 90 -7.17 -3.13 -6.88
C LEU A 90 -6.96 -2.33 -5.59
N GLU A 91 -6.38 -1.12 -5.68
CA GLU A 91 -6.20 -0.22 -4.53
C GLU A 91 -7.55 0.01 -3.80
N ILE A 92 -8.60 0.36 -4.55
CA ILE A 92 -9.93 0.61 -4.00
C ILE A 92 -10.48 -0.62 -3.30
N SER A 93 -10.39 -1.80 -3.93
CA SER A 93 -10.86 -3.07 -3.34
C SER A 93 -10.10 -3.40 -2.05
N LEU A 94 -8.79 -3.17 -2.00
CA LEU A 94 -8.00 -3.41 -0.80
C LEU A 94 -8.36 -2.45 0.33
N TRP A 95 -8.59 -1.16 0.03
CA TRP A 95 -9.06 -0.20 1.02
C TRP A 95 -10.47 -0.51 1.51
N ASP A 96 -11.38 -0.97 0.64
CA ASP A 96 -12.73 -1.38 1.02
C ASP A 96 -12.68 -2.52 2.06
N LYS A 97 -11.85 -3.53 1.81
CA LYS A 97 -11.60 -4.69 2.69
C LYS A 97 -10.74 -4.39 3.91
N TYR A 98 -10.05 -3.24 3.94
CA TYR A 98 -9.16 -2.87 5.04
C TYR A 98 -9.89 -2.86 6.39
N LYS A 99 -9.26 -3.51 7.37
CA LYS A 99 -9.65 -3.55 8.80
C LYS A 99 -8.52 -2.98 9.65
N ILE A 100 -8.84 -2.56 10.87
CA ILE A 100 -7.85 -2.19 11.89
C ILE A 100 -6.80 -3.30 11.96
N ASN A 101 -5.53 -2.93 12.03
CA ASN A 101 -4.40 -3.86 12.01
C ASN A 101 -4.18 -4.62 10.68
N GLY A 102 -4.95 -4.36 9.63
CA GLY A 102 -4.76 -4.96 8.30
C GLY A 102 -3.57 -4.39 7.52
N ARG A 103 -3.23 -5.03 6.40
CA ARG A 103 -2.19 -4.56 5.46
C ARG A 103 -2.62 -3.25 4.80
N ILE A 104 -1.69 -2.32 4.65
CA ILE A 104 -1.94 -0.95 4.20
C ILE A 104 -1.66 -0.84 2.70
N PRO A 105 -2.68 -0.58 1.85
CA PRO A 105 -2.47 -0.41 0.40
C PRO A 105 -1.84 0.95 0.10
N LEU A 106 -0.79 0.96 -0.73
CA LEU A 106 -0.14 2.19 -1.20
C LEU A 106 -0.05 2.15 -2.73
N PHE A 107 -0.83 2.98 -3.42
CA PHE A 107 -0.68 3.20 -4.86
C PHE A 107 0.39 4.26 -5.12
N ILE A 108 1.44 3.89 -5.86
CA ILE A 108 2.56 4.75 -6.18
C ILE A 108 2.72 4.81 -7.69
N HIS A 109 2.54 6.01 -8.25
CA HIS A 109 2.86 6.27 -9.65
C HIS A 109 4.37 6.52 -9.75
N LEU A 110 5.08 5.59 -10.38
CA LEU A 110 6.55 5.56 -10.41
C LEU A 110 7.17 6.78 -11.13
N PRO A 111 6.62 7.29 -12.25
CA PRO A 111 7.14 8.49 -12.92
C PRO A 111 7.15 9.75 -12.06
N GLU A 112 6.34 9.85 -11.00
CA GLU A 112 6.34 10.99 -10.06
C GLU A 112 7.46 10.92 -9.00
N ILE A 113 8.35 9.94 -9.11
CA ILE A 113 9.45 9.72 -8.17
C ILE A 113 10.74 10.32 -8.74
N ASP A 114 11.07 11.54 -8.30
CA ASP A 114 12.32 12.22 -8.70
C ASP A 114 13.59 11.56 -8.12
N LYS A 115 13.47 10.82 -7.02
CA LYS A 115 14.59 10.26 -6.23
C LYS A 115 14.22 8.90 -5.64
N PRO A 116 14.33 7.80 -6.41
CA PRO A 116 13.92 6.47 -5.97
C PRO A 116 14.74 5.93 -4.79
N GLU A 117 15.95 6.44 -4.59
CA GLU A 117 16.79 6.17 -3.41
C GLU A 117 16.22 6.74 -2.10
N GLN A 118 15.25 7.67 -2.18
CA GLN A 118 14.49 8.13 -1.03
C GLN A 118 13.30 7.20 -0.79
N ASP A 119 13.14 6.74 0.44
CA ASP A 119 12.12 5.78 0.86
C ASP A 119 10.71 6.18 0.36
N LEU A 120 10.24 5.44 -0.65
CA LEU A 120 8.99 5.69 -1.38
C LEU A 120 7.77 5.71 -0.48
N ILE A 121 7.78 4.84 0.54
CA ILE A 121 6.72 4.74 1.53
C ILE A 121 6.71 6.00 2.39
N ASP A 122 7.88 6.46 2.85
CA ASP A 122 8.02 7.70 3.63
C ASP A 122 7.50 8.92 2.85
N LYS A 123 7.92 9.09 1.58
CA LYS A 123 7.45 10.21 0.73
C LYS A 123 5.93 10.16 0.53
N HIS A 124 5.38 8.97 0.27
CA HIS A 124 3.95 8.80 0.08
C HIS A 124 3.15 9.12 1.34
N LEU A 125 3.55 8.59 2.50
CA LEU A 125 2.86 8.82 3.77
C LEU A 125 2.97 10.29 4.23
N ARG A 126 4.08 10.97 3.96
CA ARG A 126 4.20 12.42 4.22
C ARG A 126 3.24 13.24 3.38
N LYS A 127 3.07 12.91 2.09
CA LYS A 127 2.04 13.54 1.23
C LYS A 127 0.62 13.35 1.81
N ALA A 128 0.37 12.21 2.44
CA ALA A 128 -0.88 11.92 3.16
C ALA A 128 -0.96 12.52 4.59
N SER A 129 -0.03 13.41 4.95
CA SER A 129 0.02 14.12 6.23
C SER A 129 0.27 13.23 7.46
N PHE A 130 0.98 12.11 7.29
CA PHE A 130 1.49 11.33 8.43
C PHE A 130 2.74 12.00 9.02
N THR A 131 2.82 12.02 10.35
CA THR A 131 3.99 12.52 11.08
C THR A 131 5.14 11.52 11.02
N GLY A 132 6.38 11.98 11.25
CA GLY A 132 7.54 11.08 11.29
C GLY A 132 7.45 9.99 12.37
N ALA A 133 6.77 10.26 13.49
CA ALA A 133 6.56 9.26 14.54
C ALA A 133 5.58 8.16 14.08
N GLN A 134 4.47 8.55 13.44
CA GLN A 134 3.52 7.60 12.86
C GLN A 134 4.16 6.78 11.75
N ILE A 135 4.94 7.38 10.86
CA ILE A 135 5.60 6.64 9.76
C ILE A 135 6.57 5.59 10.31
N ARG A 136 7.36 5.93 11.35
CA ARG A 136 8.25 4.96 12.00
C ARG A 136 7.49 3.81 12.64
N GLU A 137 6.37 4.09 13.31
CA GLU A 137 5.49 3.07 13.87
C GLU A 137 4.97 2.14 12.76
N LEU A 138 4.43 2.72 11.69
CA LEU A 138 3.86 1.96 10.58
C LEU A 138 4.89 1.02 9.94
N LYS A 139 6.11 1.52 9.70
CA LYS A 139 7.18 0.72 9.09
C LYS A 139 7.75 -0.34 10.01
N ALA A 140 7.66 -0.16 11.31
CA ALA A 140 8.17 -1.13 12.29
C ALA A 140 7.17 -2.27 12.55
N TYR A 141 5.86 -1.98 12.54
CA TYR A 141 4.84 -2.90 13.07
C TYR A 141 3.71 -3.25 12.10
N ARG A 142 3.68 -2.66 10.90
CA ARG A 142 2.59 -2.83 9.94
C ARG A 142 3.12 -3.31 8.61
N GLU A 143 2.27 -4.02 7.89
CA GLU A 143 2.58 -4.53 6.54
C GLU A 143 1.96 -3.62 5.48
N PHE A 144 2.65 -3.48 4.35
CA PHE A 144 2.19 -2.69 3.21
C PHE A 144 1.95 -3.59 1.99
N ILE A 145 0.93 -3.25 1.21
CA ILE A 145 0.77 -3.74 -0.16
C ILE A 145 1.08 -2.56 -1.07
N VAL A 146 2.25 -2.58 -1.70
CA VAL A 146 2.70 -1.50 -2.58
C VAL A 146 2.29 -1.84 -4.01
N ILE A 147 1.46 -0.99 -4.59
CA ILE A 147 1.00 -1.08 -5.98
C ILE A 147 1.76 -0.03 -6.77
N CYS A 148 2.66 -0.46 -7.64
CA CYS A 148 3.47 0.43 -8.47
C CYS A 148 2.87 0.53 -9.88
N ASP A 149 2.73 1.75 -10.38
CA ASP A 149 2.16 2.02 -11.71
C ASP A 149 3.12 2.87 -12.56
N GLY A 150 3.24 2.55 -13.85
CA GLY A 150 4.16 3.23 -14.79
C GLY A 150 5.62 2.77 -14.66
N TYR A 151 5.87 1.46 -14.59
CA TYR A 151 7.24 0.91 -14.51
C TYR A 151 8.02 1.06 -15.83
N ASP A 152 7.31 1.05 -16.95
CA ASP A 152 7.83 1.11 -18.32
C ASP A 152 7.79 2.53 -18.94
N GLU A 153 7.37 3.53 -18.16
CA GLU A 153 7.20 4.93 -18.57
C GLU A 153 8.42 5.81 -18.29
#